data_AF-A0A7M1MKQ4-F1
#
_entry.id   AF-A0A7M1MKQ4-F1
#
_cell.length_a   1.000
_cell.length_b   1.000
_cell.length_c   1.000
_cell.angle_alpha   90.00
_cell.angle_beta   90.00
_cell.angle_gamma   90.00
#
_symmetry.space_group_name_H-M   'P 1'
#
loop_
_entity.id
_entity.type
_entity.pdbx_description
1 polymer ?
#
loop_
_entity_poly.entity_id
_entity_poly.type
_entity_poly.pdbx_seq_one_letter_code
_entity_poly.pdbx_strand_id
1 'polypeptide(L)'
;MPPNFKNLENYISKEKIKASSCREELSKLYNKYLGKRCFIIGNGPSLNLHDLSLLQDEYTFAVNSFYYKTRETGFRPTFYVVEDTSVMKENLSEIKSYHSQYKFFPTIYKDLIPKDENTYFFTMNRGFYEKSSPNYCVPRFSTDITKEIFCGQSVTYINLQLAYFMGFCEVYLIGMDFSYVIPETHKRVGDVLFSDSDDINHFHKDYFGAGKTWKDPKLDRVAQNYKMAKLVFESTNRKIYNATIGGSLEIFPRVDYNNLFLSSQKQDFEFTDDELFSVLDNDIDSLHYKHIKDLIKKGDLEIANKYLKYLDGKNIFKENMQLERIQQLIQILL
;
A
#
# COMPACT_ATOMS: atom_id res chain seq x y z
N MET A 1 14.43 -30.17 11.72
CA MET A 1 14.88 -30.59 10.37
C MET A 1 13.70 -30.47 9.41
N PRO A 2 13.90 -29.98 8.18
CA PRO A 2 12.85 -29.96 7.17
C PRO A 2 12.24 -31.36 6.95
N PRO A 3 10.92 -31.50 6.72
CA PRO A 3 10.25 -32.80 6.70
C PRO A 3 10.83 -33.80 5.71
N ASN A 4 11.32 -33.34 4.55
CA ASN A 4 11.81 -34.19 3.47
C ASN A 4 13.31 -34.01 3.20
N PHE A 5 14.04 -33.29 4.06
CA PHE A 5 15.48 -33.10 3.92
C PHE A 5 16.22 -34.27 4.56
N LYS A 6 17.10 -34.94 3.80
CA LYS A 6 17.87 -36.08 4.27
C LYS A 6 19.25 -35.66 4.80
N ASN A 7 20.08 -35.12 3.91
CA ASN A 7 21.42 -34.60 4.20
C ASN A 7 21.90 -33.71 3.05
N LEU A 8 22.99 -32.98 3.25
CA LEU A 8 23.57 -32.11 2.22
C LEU A 8 24.19 -32.90 1.06
N GLU A 9 24.78 -34.08 1.33
CA GLU A 9 25.48 -34.90 0.33
C GLU A 9 24.57 -35.33 -0.82
N ASN A 10 23.30 -35.64 -0.53
CA ASN A 10 22.32 -36.10 -1.53
C ASN A 10 21.30 -35.02 -1.92
N TYR A 11 21.51 -33.76 -1.49
CA TYR A 11 20.56 -32.69 -1.76
C TYR A 11 20.73 -32.13 -3.18
N ILE A 12 19.67 -32.22 -3.98
CA ILE A 12 19.58 -31.53 -5.26
C ILE A 12 18.78 -30.24 -5.05
N SER A 13 19.39 -29.09 -5.33
CA SER A 13 18.73 -27.79 -5.24
C SER A 13 17.50 -27.73 -6.14
N LYS A 14 16.36 -27.40 -5.52
CA LYS A 14 15.04 -27.25 -6.18
C LYS A 14 14.44 -25.88 -5.91
N GLU A 15 15.17 -25.02 -5.21
CA GLU A 15 14.66 -23.72 -4.78
C GLU A 15 14.50 -22.73 -5.92
N LYS A 16 15.24 -22.90 -7.02
CA LYS A 16 15.25 -21.95 -8.14
C LYS A 16 14.90 -22.68 -9.43
N ILE A 17 14.05 -22.07 -10.25
CA ILE A 17 13.91 -22.47 -11.64
C ILE A 17 15.03 -21.78 -12.42
N LYS A 18 15.84 -22.56 -13.16
CA LYS A 18 16.83 -22.02 -14.08
C LYS A 18 16.11 -21.31 -15.21
N ALA A 19 16.19 -19.98 -15.24
CA ALA A 19 15.64 -19.15 -16.30
C ALA A 19 16.69 -18.13 -16.75
N SER A 20 16.53 -17.60 -17.97
CA SER A 20 17.41 -16.56 -18.51
C SER A 20 17.50 -15.35 -17.58
N SER A 21 18.71 -14.79 -17.45
CA SER A 21 19.01 -13.68 -16.57
C SER A 21 18.24 -12.42 -16.96
N CYS A 22 17.48 -11.84 -16.02
CA CYS A 22 16.87 -10.50 -16.15
C CYS A 22 17.66 -9.44 -15.35
N ARG A 23 18.94 -9.73 -15.06
CA ARG A 23 19.81 -8.95 -14.18
C ARG A 23 19.98 -7.50 -14.63
N GLU A 24 20.14 -7.27 -15.93
CA GLU A 24 20.39 -5.94 -16.50
C GLU A 24 19.17 -5.01 -16.42
N GLU A 25 17.95 -5.54 -16.56
CA GLU A 25 16.74 -4.74 -16.42
C GLU A 25 16.50 -4.40 -14.95
N LEU A 26 16.69 -5.38 -14.06
CA LEU A 26 16.51 -5.19 -12.63
C LEU A 26 17.57 -4.26 -12.03
N SER A 27 18.82 -4.28 -12.50
CA SER A 27 19.88 -3.41 -11.97
C SER A 27 19.58 -1.92 -12.15
N LYS A 28 18.80 -1.55 -13.18
CA LYS A 28 18.34 -0.16 -13.41
C LYS A 28 17.39 0.35 -12.33
N LEU A 29 16.84 -0.53 -11.50
CA LEU A 29 15.94 -0.18 -10.41
C LEU A 29 16.69 0.06 -9.09
N TYR A 30 17.99 -0.27 -9.02
CA TYR A 30 18.78 -0.12 -7.80
C TYR A 30 18.83 1.34 -7.36
N ASN A 31 18.36 1.61 -6.15
CA ASN A 31 18.30 2.97 -5.57
C ASN A 31 17.57 4.03 -6.43
N LYS A 32 16.71 3.61 -7.38
CA LYS A 32 15.95 4.54 -8.23
C LYS A 32 15.06 5.50 -7.42
N TYR A 33 14.65 5.08 -6.22
CA TYR A 33 13.77 5.82 -5.31
C TYR A 33 14.45 6.07 -3.96
N LEU A 34 15.76 6.28 -3.98
CA LEU A 34 16.58 6.45 -2.78
C LEU A 34 16.01 7.54 -1.86
N GLY A 35 15.79 7.18 -0.59
CA GLY A 35 15.35 8.12 0.44
C GLY A 35 13.88 8.54 0.33
N LYS A 36 13.11 7.99 -0.62
CA LYS A 36 11.66 8.19 -0.70
C LYS A 36 10.92 7.22 0.23
N ARG A 37 9.66 7.54 0.52
CA ARG A 37 8.72 6.60 1.14
C ARG A 37 7.89 5.86 0.09
N CYS A 38 7.33 4.71 0.47
CA CYS A 38 6.32 4.02 -0.33
C CYS A 38 5.26 3.34 0.55
N PHE A 39 4.16 2.97 -0.09
CA PHE A 39 3.09 2.20 0.52
C PHE A 39 3.02 0.82 -0.11
N ILE A 40 2.92 -0.22 0.71
CA ILE A 40 2.63 -1.58 0.27
C ILE A 40 1.19 -1.91 0.66
N ILE A 41 0.37 -2.14 -0.35
CA ILE A 41 -1.06 -2.36 -0.24
C ILE A 41 -1.30 -3.87 -0.24
N GLY A 42 -1.73 -4.37 0.92
CA GLY A 42 -2.26 -5.72 1.09
C GLY A 42 -3.69 -5.81 0.58
N ASN A 43 -4.25 -7.02 0.64
CA ASN A 43 -5.58 -7.29 0.10
C ASN A 43 -6.61 -7.68 1.17
N GLY A 44 -6.32 -7.44 2.45
CA GLY A 44 -7.25 -7.76 3.53
C GLY A 44 -8.48 -6.82 3.56
N PRO A 45 -9.54 -7.19 4.31
CA PRO A 45 -10.81 -6.47 4.29
C PRO A 45 -10.70 -5.00 4.72
N SER A 46 -9.79 -4.68 5.66
CA SER A 46 -9.53 -3.31 6.12
C SER A 46 -9.13 -2.35 5.00
N LEU A 47 -8.67 -2.84 3.83
CA LEU A 47 -8.39 -1.98 2.68
C LEU A 47 -9.59 -1.12 2.28
N ASN A 48 -10.82 -1.63 2.47
CA ASN A 48 -12.06 -0.89 2.18
C ASN A 48 -12.30 0.30 3.12
N LEU A 49 -11.54 0.41 4.21
CA LEU A 49 -11.59 1.55 5.14
C LEU A 49 -10.56 2.64 4.80
N HIS A 50 -9.63 2.37 3.88
CA HIS A 50 -8.58 3.33 3.51
C HIS A 50 -9.03 4.18 2.31
N ASP A 51 -8.88 5.49 2.44
CA ASP A 51 -9.05 6.41 1.31
C ASP A 51 -7.80 6.40 0.42
N LEU A 52 -7.87 5.62 -0.67
CA LEU A 52 -6.75 5.48 -1.60
C LEU A 52 -6.45 6.77 -2.41
N SER A 53 -7.34 7.77 -2.40
CA SER A 53 -7.07 9.05 -3.08
C SER A 53 -5.88 9.79 -2.45
N LEU A 54 -5.64 9.58 -1.15
CA LEU A 54 -4.49 10.13 -0.43
C LEU A 54 -3.14 9.60 -0.93
N LEU A 55 -3.13 8.52 -1.72
CA LEU A 55 -1.92 7.90 -2.27
C LEU A 55 -1.60 8.34 -3.70
N GLN A 56 -2.33 9.31 -4.28
CA GLN A 56 -2.14 9.71 -5.68
C GLN A 56 -0.72 10.19 -6.00
N ASP A 57 -0.05 10.83 -5.03
CA ASP A 57 1.31 11.37 -5.15
C ASP A 57 2.37 10.45 -4.50
N GLU A 58 1.96 9.24 -4.12
CA GLU A 58 2.80 8.27 -3.42
C GLU A 58 3.22 7.11 -4.31
N TYR A 59 4.39 6.54 -4.01
CA TYR A 59 4.82 5.29 -4.61
C TYR A 59 4.09 4.13 -3.96
N THR A 60 3.40 3.32 -4.75
CA THR A 60 2.54 2.26 -4.22
C THR A 60 2.83 0.91 -4.86
N PHE A 61 2.93 -0.13 -4.02
CA PHE A 61 2.97 -1.52 -4.43
C PHE A 61 1.62 -2.17 -4.15
N ALA A 62 1.05 -2.87 -5.12
CA ALA A 62 -0.10 -3.73 -4.88
C ALA A 62 0.12 -5.13 -5.46
N VAL A 63 -0.65 -6.11 -4.98
CA VAL A 63 -0.39 -7.52 -5.26
C VAL A 63 -1.58 -8.26 -5.83
N ASN A 64 -1.30 -9.30 -6.62
CA ASN A 64 -2.27 -10.32 -7.01
C ASN A 64 -3.57 -9.72 -7.58
N SER A 65 -4.74 -10.00 -7.02
CA SER A 65 -6.01 -9.58 -7.62
C SER A 65 -6.41 -8.13 -7.30
N PHE A 66 -5.45 -7.24 -7.07
CA PHE A 66 -5.70 -5.82 -6.79
C PHE A 66 -6.50 -5.11 -7.91
N TYR A 67 -6.48 -5.65 -9.13
CA TYR A 67 -7.31 -5.13 -10.23
C TYR A 67 -8.81 -5.04 -9.91
N TYR A 68 -9.33 -5.82 -8.95
CA TYR A 68 -10.69 -5.62 -8.44
C TYR A 68 -10.85 -4.23 -7.81
N LYS A 69 -9.90 -3.79 -6.99
CA LYS A 69 -9.94 -2.47 -6.35
C LYS A 69 -9.81 -1.36 -7.39
N THR A 70 -8.97 -1.56 -8.41
CA THR A 70 -8.87 -0.62 -9.54
C THR A 70 -10.17 -0.47 -10.31
N ARG A 71 -10.93 -1.55 -10.53
CA ARG A 71 -12.26 -1.45 -11.17
C ARG A 71 -13.26 -0.66 -10.32
N GLU A 72 -13.17 -0.80 -9.01
CA GLU A 72 -14.05 -0.12 -8.05
C GLU A 72 -13.73 1.39 -7.92
N THR A 73 -12.45 1.74 -7.81
CA THR A 73 -12.05 3.12 -7.41
C THR A 73 -11.30 3.89 -8.50
N GLY A 74 -10.90 3.23 -9.59
CA GLY A 74 -9.99 3.80 -10.59
C GLY A 74 -8.53 3.88 -10.14
N PHE A 75 -8.22 3.65 -8.86
CA PHE A 75 -6.86 3.73 -8.33
C PHE A 75 -5.94 2.66 -8.94
N ARG A 76 -4.73 3.06 -9.35
CA ARG A 76 -3.72 2.16 -9.92
C ARG A 76 -2.41 2.28 -9.16
N PRO A 77 -1.76 1.15 -8.80
CA PRO A 77 -0.48 1.18 -8.12
C PRO A 77 0.65 1.56 -9.09
N THR A 78 1.75 2.06 -8.55
CA THR A 78 3.00 2.23 -9.29
C THR A 78 3.61 0.89 -9.68
N PHE A 79 3.67 -0.03 -8.71
CA PHE A 79 4.28 -1.35 -8.84
C PHE A 79 3.23 -2.43 -8.60
N TYR A 80 3.05 -3.32 -9.56
CA TYR A 80 2.13 -4.43 -9.48
C TYR A 80 2.90 -5.75 -9.44
N VAL A 81 2.62 -6.60 -8.45
CA VAL A 81 3.36 -7.85 -8.24
C VAL A 81 2.42 -9.04 -8.14
N VAL A 82 2.65 -10.08 -8.94
CA VAL A 82 1.90 -11.32 -8.85
C VAL A 82 2.86 -12.47 -8.63
N GLU A 83 2.68 -13.17 -7.50
CA GLU A 83 3.45 -14.37 -7.19
C GLU A 83 2.57 -15.59 -6.97
N ASP A 84 1.36 -15.43 -6.44
CA ASP A 84 0.57 -16.59 -6.03
C ASP A 84 0.15 -17.44 -7.24
N THR A 85 0.45 -18.73 -7.17
CA THR A 85 0.19 -19.70 -8.24
C THR A 85 -1.30 -19.92 -8.52
N SER A 86 -2.17 -19.91 -7.49
CA SER A 86 -3.62 -20.05 -7.68
C SER A 86 -4.17 -18.79 -8.34
N VAL A 87 -3.76 -17.61 -7.86
CA VAL A 87 -4.12 -16.33 -8.49
C VAL A 87 -3.69 -16.28 -9.95
N MET A 88 -2.44 -16.65 -10.25
CA MET A 88 -1.91 -16.66 -11.61
C MET A 88 -2.69 -17.63 -12.52
N LYS A 89 -2.96 -18.85 -12.04
CA LYS A 89 -3.69 -19.87 -12.81
C LYS A 89 -5.11 -19.44 -13.11
N GLU A 90 -5.84 -18.94 -12.12
CA GLU A 90 -7.28 -18.69 -12.21
C GLU A 90 -7.60 -17.33 -12.84
N ASN A 91 -6.67 -16.37 -12.81
CA ASN A 91 -6.92 -15.00 -13.27
C ASN A 91 -5.92 -14.55 -14.37
N LEU A 92 -5.34 -15.48 -15.12
CA LEU A 92 -4.29 -15.19 -16.10
C LEU A 92 -4.68 -14.08 -17.09
N SER A 93 -5.90 -14.13 -17.64
CA SER A 93 -6.38 -13.14 -18.61
C SER A 93 -6.45 -11.74 -18.01
N GLU A 94 -6.99 -11.61 -16.80
CA GLU A 94 -7.07 -10.33 -16.07
C GLU A 94 -5.67 -9.79 -15.78
N ILE A 95 -4.76 -10.66 -15.32
CA ILE A 95 -3.36 -10.29 -15.02
C ILE A 95 -2.63 -9.81 -16.28
N LYS A 96 -2.86 -10.45 -17.44
CA LYS A 96 -2.29 -10.02 -18.72
C LYS A 96 -2.78 -8.64 -19.14
N SER A 97 -4.08 -8.37 -18.99
CA SER A 97 -4.69 -7.10 -19.38
C SER A 97 -4.42 -5.96 -18.40
N TYR A 98 -4.01 -6.26 -17.17
CA TYR A 98 -3.86 -5.25 -16.13
C TYR A 98 -2.66 -4.33 -16.38
N HIS A 99 -2.92 -3.02 -16.40
CA HIS A 99 -1.90 -1.99 -16.61
C HIS A 99 -1.44 -1.35 -15.28
N SER A 100 -0.12 -1.20 -15.15
CA SER A 100 0.62 -0.58 -14.05
C SER A 100 1.95 -0.04 -14.59
N GLN A 101 2.57 0.95 -13.94
CA GLN A 101 3.84 1.51 -14.42
C GLN A 101 4.97 0.48 -14.41
N TYR A 102 4.96 -0.42 -13.41
CA TYR A 102 5.84 -1.59 -13.36
C TYR A 102 5.00 -2.83 -13.01
N LYS A 103 5.31 -3.95 -13.67
CA LYS A 103 4.72 -5.27 -13.39
C LYS A 103 5.85 -6.25 -13.07
N PHE A 104 5.82 -6.91 -11.92
CA PHE A 104 6.84 -7.88 -11.52
C PHE A 104 6.27 -9.29 -11.38
N PHE A 105 6.98 -10.25 -11.97
CA PHE A 105 6.60 -11.66 -11.95
C PHE A 105 7.82 -12.54 -11.67
N PRO A 106 7.68 -13.61 -10.88
CA PRO A 106 8.66 -14.68 -10.84
C PRO A 106 8.97 -15.24 -12.24
N THR A 107 10.22 -15.61 -12.50
CA THR A 107 10.67 -16.19 -13.78
C THR A 107 9.90 -17.44 -14.20
N ILE A 108 9.25 -18.12 -13.26
CA ILE A 108 8.40 -19.30 -13.50
C ILE A 108 7.15 -18.97 -14.34
N TYR A 109 6.81 -17.68 -14.49
CA TYR A 109 5.66 -17.21 -15.27
C TYR A 109 6.06 -16.60 -16.63
N LYS A 110 7.33 -16.72 -17.04
CA LYS A 110 7.82 -16.15 -18.33
C LYS A 110 7.04 -16.65 -19.54
N ASP A 111 6.65 -17.93 -19.56
CA ASP A 111 5.90 -18.50 -20.68
C ASP A 111 4.41 -18.15 -20.63
N LEU A 112 3.93 -17.65 -19.49
CA LEU A 112 2.54 -17.26 -19.30
C LEU A 112 2.32 -15.78 -19.55
N ILE A 113 3.28 -14.92 -19.19
CA ILE A 113 3.14 -13.46 -19.23
C ILE A 113 3.98 -12.89 -20.38
N PRO A 114 3.37 -12.12 -21.30
CA PRO A 114 4.12 -11.47 -22.36
C PRO A 114 5.10 -10.44 -21.78
N LYS A 115 6.30 -10.39 -22.36
CA LYS A 115 7.30 -9.37 -22.01
C LYS A 115 6.93 -8.07 -22.72
N ASP A 116 6.67 -7.04 -21.91
CA ASP A 116 6.50 -5.65 -22.33
C ASP A 116 7.64 -4.79 -21.74
N GLU A 117 7.68 -3.49 -22.09
CA GLU A 117 8.67 -2.54 -21.56
C GLU A 117 8.59 -2.38 -20.04
N ASN A 118 7.39 -2.45 -19.47
CA ASN A 118 7.12 -2.35 -18.04
C ASN A 118 7.02 -3.70 -17.31
N THR A 119 7.24 -4.83 -18.01
CA THR A 119 7.20 -6.17 -17.41
C THR A 119 8.60 -6.61 -16.99
N TYR A 120 8.76 -6.95 -15.72
CA TYR A 120 10.02 -7.38 -15.13
C TYR A 120 9.88 -8.80 -14.58
N PHE A 121 10.86 -9.64 -14.88
CA PHE A 121 10.94 -10.99 -14.32
C PHE A 121 12.08 -11.09 -13.30
N PHE A 122 11.83 -11.75 -12.17
CA PHE A 122 12.86 -11.97 -11.14
C PHE A 122 13.00 -13.45 -10.78
N THR A 123 14.23 -13.87 -10.47
CA THR A 123 14.48 -15.22 -9.97
C THR A 123 13.94 -15.32 -8.56
N MET A 124 12.92 -16.13 -8.36
CA MET A 124 12.38 -16.39 -7.03
C MET A 124 13.02 -17.63 -6.41
N ASN A 125 13.53 -17.49 -5.19
CA ASN A 125 14.00 -18.60 -4.37
C ASN A 125 12.87 -19.14 -3.51
N ARG A 126 12.47 -20.39 -3.79
CA ARG A 126 11.36 -21.11 -3.15
C ARG A 126 11.78 -22.02 -2.00
N GLY A 127 13.01 -21.92 -1.51
CA GLY A 127 13.51 -22.77 -0.43
C GLY A 127 12.67 -22.73 0.83
N PHE A 128 12.02 -21.59 1.11
CA PHE A 128 11.10 -21.46 2.24
C PHE A 128 9.89 -22.42 2.14
N TYR A 129 9.43 -22.73 0.92
CA TYR A 129 8.30 -23.63 0.64
C TYR A 129 8.72 -25.08 0.36
N GLU A 130 9.97 -25.30 -0.05
CA GLU A 130 10.47 -26.61 -0.48
C GLU A 130 10.78 -27.48 0.74
N LYS A 131 9.91 -28.46 1.04
CA LYS A 131 10.04 -29.38 2.19
C LYS A 131 11.35 -30.18 2.17
N SER A 132 11.95 -30.38 1.00
CA SER A 132 13.26 -31.04 0.89
C SER A 132 14.45 -30.09 1.00
N SER A 133 14.25 -28.77 1.04
CA SER A 133 15.34 -27.79 1.16
C SER A 133 15.82 -27.70 2.61
N PRO A 134 17.13 -27.55 2.86
CA PRO A 134 17.64 -27.20 4.18
C PRO A 134 17.08 -25.86 4.70
N ASN A 135 16.50 -25.03 3.80
CA ASN A 135 15.94 -23.72 4.11
C ASN A 135 14.41 -23.71 4.24
N TYR A 136 13.76 -24.87 4.35
CA TYR A 136 12.31 -24.95 4.56
C TYR A 136 11.89 -24.19 5.82
N CYS A 137 10.95 -23.25 5.68
CA CYS A 137 10.53 -22.33 6.74
C CYS A 137 11.67 -21.51 7.39
N VAL A 138 12.82 -21.34 6.72
CA VAL A 138 13.92 -20.49 7.20
C VAL A 138 13.83 -19.12 6.52
N PRO A 139 13.47 -18.05 7.25
CA PRO A 139 13.34 -16.71 6.67
C PRO A 139 14.66 -16.23 6.08
N ARG A 140 14.60 -15.66 4.89
CA ARG A 140 15.74 -15.04 4.19
C ARG A 140 15.26 -13.79 3.48
N PHE A 141 16.13 -12.82 3.31
CA PHE A 141 15.81 -11.53 2.71
C PHE A 141 16.88 -11.16 1.70
N SER A 142 16.45 -10.67 0.54
CA SER A 142 17.37 -10.23 -0.52
C SER A 142 17.53 -8.71 -0.48
N THR A 143 18.78 -8.27 -0.41
CA THR A 143 19.17 -6.87 -0.63
C THR A 143 19.63 -6.62 -2.08
N ASP A 144 19.67 -7.66 -2.91
CA ASP A 144 20.07 -7.64 -4.31
C ASP A 144 19.14 -8.54 -5.14
N ILE A 145 18.03 -7.95 -5.60
CA ILE A 145 17.00 -8.67 -6.37
C ILE A 145 17.50 -9.15 -7.74
N THR A 146 18.65 -8.63 -8.21
CA THR A 146 19.23 -9.05 -9.49
C THR A 146 19.77 -10.47 -9.43
N LYS A 147 20.04 -10.98 -8.23
CA LYS A 147 20.41 -12.38 -7.97
C LYS A 147 19.18 -13.24 -7.74
N GLU A 148 18.39 -12.87 -6.74
CA GLU A 148 17.16 -13.56 -6.39
C GLU A 148 16.31 -12.75 -5.41
N ILE A 149 15.03 -13.09 -5.32
CA ILE A 149 14.11 -12.66 -4.28
C ILE A 149 13.64 -13.90 -3.52
N PHE A 150 13.60 -13.86 -2.19
CA PHE A 150 13.11 -14.97 -1.38
C PHE A 150 11.60 -14.90 -1.22
N CYS A 151 10.91 -16.02 -1.43
CA CYS A 151 9.51 -16.13 -1.03
C CYS A 151 9.38 -16.16 0.51
N GLY A 152 8.21 -15.80 1.04
CA GLY A 152 8.03 -15.65 2.48
C GLY A 152 6.59 -15.74 2.97
N GLN A 153 5.81 -16.65 2.37
CA GLN A 153 4.39 -16.92 2.69
C GLN A 153 3.41 -15.78 2.33
N SER A 154 3.90 -14.57 2.06
CA SER A 154 3.11 -13.44 1.55
C SER A 154 3.81 -12.75 0.38
N VAL A 155 3.04 -12.34 -0.65
CA VAL A 155 3.56 -11.58 -1.80
C VAL A 155 4.08 -10.21 -1.38
N THR A 156 3.54 -9.63 -0.32
CA THR A 156 4.02 -8.37 0.25
C THR A 156 5.46 -8.49 0.80
N TYR A 157 5.93 -9.70 1.12
CA TYR A 157 7.32 -9.93 1.48
C TYR A 157 8.28 -9.79 0.29
N ILE A 158 7.81 -10.05 -0.93
CA ILE A 158 8.53 -9.75 -2.17
C ILE A 158 8.57 -8.23 -2.36
N ASN A 159 7.45 -7.53 -2.14
CA ASN A 159 7.39 -6.07 -2.23
C ASN A 159 8.38 -5.40 -1.26
N LEU A 160 8.54 -5.92 -0.04
CA LEU A 160 9.53 -5.40 0.91
C LEU A 160 10.97 -5.52 0.40
N GLN A 161 11.32 -6.63 -0.26
CA GLN A 161 12.64 -6.82 -0.86
C GLN A 161 12.86 -5.92 -2.09
N LEU A 162 11.83 -5.76 -2.92
CA LEU A 162 11.83 -4.81 -4.04
C LEU A 162 12.01 -3.38 -3.54
N ALA A 163 11.21 -2.96 -2.55
CA ALA A 163 11.28 -1.62 -1.97
C ALA A 163 12.65 -1.33 -1.36
N TYR A 164 13.23 -2.30 -0.65
CA TYR A 164 14.59 -2.18 -0.12
C TYR A 164 15.62 -1.97 -1.24
N PHE A 165 15.61 -2.81 -2.28
CA PHE A 165 16.56 -2.70 -3.39
C PHE A 165 16.41 -1.40 -4.17
N MET A 166 15.17 -0.91 -4.28
CA MET A 166 14.84 0.36 -4.94
C MET A 166 15.24 1.60 -4.14
N GLY A 167 15.66 1.45 -2.88
CA GLY A 167 16.20 2.53 -2.05
C GLY A 167 15.19 3.23 -1.16
N PHE A 168 13.94 2.75 -1.08
CA PHE A 168 12.94 3.32 -0.18
C PHE A 168 13.41 3.21 1.29
N CYS A 169 13.26 4.30 2.05
CA CYS A 169 13.71 4.38 3.44
C CYS A 169 12.55 4.20 4.44
N GLU A 170 11.33 4.55 4.06
CA GLU A 170 10.13 4.37 4.87
C GLU A 170 9.08 3.61 4.07
N VAL A 171 8.57 2.52 4.64
CA VAL A 171 7.55 1.67 4.02
C VAL A 171 6.33 1.61 4.91
N TYR A 172 5.17 1.99 4.38
CA TYR A 172 3.90 1.97 5.10
C TYR A 172 3.04 0.82 4.57
N LEU A 173 2.61 -0.06 5.47
CA LEU A 173 1.76 -1.19 5.13
C LEU A 173 0.29 -0.82 5.38
N ILE A 174 -0.57 -1.01 4.39
CA ILE A 174 -2.03 -0.86 4.53
C ILE A 174 -2.75 -2.12 4.04
N GLY A 175 -3.97 -2.38 4.51
CA GLY A 175 -4.73 -3.58 4.12
C GLY A 175 -4.11 -4.89 4.59
N MET A 176 -3.38 -4.87 5.72
CA MET A 176 -2.68 -6.04 6.31
C MET A 176 -3.39 -6.56 7.56
N ASP A 177 -4.61 -7.05 7.42
CA ASP A 177 -5.47 -7.45 8.54
C ASP A 177 -4.89 -8.56 9.43
N PHE A 178 -4.03 -9.42 8.88
CA PHE A 178 -3.31 -10.48 9.62
C PHE A 178 -4.22 -11.40 10.45
N SER A 179 -5.45 -11.58 9.97
CA SER A 179 -6.49 -12.41 10.56
C SER A 179 -7.26 -13.06 9.43
N TYR A 180 -7.61 -14.34 9.60
CA TYR A 180 -8.29 -15.13 8.58
C TYR A 180 -9.31 -16.04 9.25
N VAL A 181 -10.46 -16.17 8.60
CA VAL A 181 -11.51 -17.12 8.94
C VAL A 181 -11.55 -18.15 7.82
N ILE A 182 -11.35 -19.43 8.13
CA ILE A 182 -11.54 -20.52 7.16
C ILE A 182 -12.96 -21.04 7.37
N PRO A 183 -13.90 -20.81 6.43
CA PRO A 183 -15.26 -21.32 6.59
C PRO A 183 -15.27 -22.85 6.60
N GLU A 184 -16.09 -23.45 7.47
CA GLU A 184 -16.16 -24.91 7.64
C GLU A 184 -16.61 -25.65 6.37
N THR A 185 -17.35 -24.97 5.50
CA THR A 185 -17.86 -25.50 4.23
C THR A 185 -16.76 -25.68 3.18
N HIS A 186 -15.63 -24.97 3.32
CA HIS A 186 -14.54 -25.03 2.36
C HIS A 186 -13.85 -26.40 2.35
N LYS A 187 -13.67 -26.97 1.17
CA LYS A 187 -12.96 -28.24 1.02
C LYS A 187 -11.45 -27.99 1.12
N ARG A 188 -10.74 -28.89 1.82
CA ARG A 188 -9.30 -28.78 2.03
C ARG A 188 -8.54 -29.99 1.49
N VAL A 189 -7.48 -29.73 0.71
CA VAL A 189 -6.52 -30.75 0.28
C VAL A 189 -5.11 -30.24 0.58
N GLY A 190 -4.51 -30.76 1.65
CA GLY A 190 -3.21 -30.29 2.15
C GLY A 190 -3.27 -28.82 2.58
N ASP A 191 -2.49 -27.97 1.92
CA ASP A 191 -2.43 -26.53 2.17
C ASP A 191 -3.33 -25.71 1.21
N VAL A 192 -4.10 -26.37 0.33
CA VAL A 192 -5.03 -25.73 -0.62
C VAL A 192 -6.47 -25.87 -0.12
N LEU A 193 -7.20 -24.75 -0.16
CA LEU A 193 -8.61 -24.61 0.17
C LEU A 193 -9.40 -24.29 -1.11
N PHE A 194 -10.57 -24.90 -1.25
CA PHE A 194 -11.53 -24.62 -2.32
C PHE A 194 -12.74 -23.90 -1.73
N SER A 195 -13.01 -22.71 -2.25
CA SER A 195 -14.08 -21.83 -1.76
C SER A 195 -15.42 -22.18 -2.39
N ASP A 196 -16.47 -22.26 -1.57
CA ASP A 196 -17.86 -22.45 -2.00
C ASP A 196 -18.77 -21.28 -1.61
N SER A 197 -18.21 -20.20 -1.08
CA SER A 197 -18.90 -18.97 -0.68
C SER A 197 -18.15 -17.72 -1.13
N ASP A 198 -18.73 -16.55 -0.87
CA ASP A 198 -18.03 -15.26 -0.98
C ASP A 198 -16.79 -15.22 -0.05
N ASP A 199 -15.75 -14.53 -0.50
CA ASP A 199 -14.51 -14.31 0.25
C ASP A 199 -14.68 -13.20 1.29
N ILE A 200 -14.51 -13.57 2.56
CA ILE A 200 -14.57 -12.66 3.71
C ILE A 200 -13.17 -12.21 4.19
N ASN A 201 -12.11 -12.84 3.68
CA ASN A 201 -10.74 -12.62 4.11
C ASN A 201 -9.99 -11.60 3.25
N HIS A 202 -10.64 -11.11 2.19
CA HIS A 202 -10.10 -10.11 1.29
C HIS A 202 -11.09 -8.97 1.07
N PHE A 203 -10.59 -7.85 0.54
CA PHE A 203 -11.39 -6.65 0.30
C PHE A 203 -12.55 -6.83 -0.69
N HIS A 204 -12.54 -7.90 -1.50
CA HIS A 204 -13.55 -8.15 -2.53
C HIS A 204 -14.06 -9.58 -2.44
N LYS A 205 -15.40 -9.73 -2.44
CA LYS A 205 -16.08 -11.04 -2.31
C LYS A 205 -15.65 -12.08 -3.35
N ASP A 206 -15.31 -11.63 -4.57
CA ASP A 206 -14.87 -12.52 -5.65
C ASP A 206 -13.36 -12.78 -5.66
N TYR A 207 -12.59 -12.29 -4.68
CA TYR A 207 -11.12 -12.39 -4.67
C TYR A 207 -10.68 -13.86 -4.65
N PHE A 208 -11.05 -14.61 -3.60
CA PHE A 208 -11.09 -16.07 -3.55
C PHE A 208 -12.52 -16.58 -3.26
N GLY A 209 -13.50 -15.96 -3.90
CA GLY A 209 -14.91 -16.36 -3.77
C GLY A 209 -15.21 -17.73 -4.39
N ALA A 210 -16.49 -18.08 -4.45
CA ALA A 210 -16.95 -19.41 -4.86
C ALA A 210 -16.31 -19.89 -6.18
N GLY A 211 -15.80 -21.12 -6.17
CA GLY A 211 -15.14 -21.75 -7.33
C GLY A 211 -13.63 -21.51 -7.43
N LYS A 212 -13.06 -20.62 -6.59
CA LYS A 212 -11.62 -20.34 -6.57
C LYS A 212 -10.87 -21.17 -5.53
N THR A 213 -9.55 -21.21 -5.68
CA THR A 213 -8.66 -21.83 -4.69
C THR A 213 -7.76 -20.80 -4.02
N TRP A 214 -7.52 -21.02 -2.73
CA TRP A 214 -6.57 -20.24 -1.94
C TRP A 214 -5.73 -21.14 -1.04
N LYS A 215 -4.66 -20.58 -0.51
CA LYS A 215 -3.71 -21.32 0.34
C LYS A 215 -3.96 -20.98 1.80
N ASP A 216 -3.74 -21.97 2.67
CA ASP A 216 -3.66 -21.73 4.11
C ASP A 216 -2.61 -20.64 4.39
N PRO A 217 -2.99 -19.52 5.02
CA PRO A 217 -2.14 -18.34 5.14
C PRO A 217 -0.91 -18.55 6.02
N LYS A 218 -0.91 -19.54 6.93
CA LYS A 218 0.22 -19.84 7.86
C LYS A 218 0.84 -18.57 8.47
N LEU A 219 0.04 -17.82 9.23
CA LEU A 219 0.42 -16.49 9.77
C LEU A 219 1.72 -16.50 10.60
N ASP A 220 2.02 -17.61 11.26
CA ASP A 220 3.29 -17.83 11.98
C ASP A 220 4.50 -17.69 11.05
N ARG A 221 4.41 -18.23 9.84
CA ARG A 221 5.46 -18.17 8.81
C ARG A 221 5.56 -16.79 8.17
N VAL A 222 4.41 -16.13 7.95
CA VAL A 222 4.40 -14.73 7.49
C VAL A 222 5.09 -13.85 8.53
N ALA A 223 4.77 -14.04 9.82
CA ALA A 223 5.34 -13.28 10.91
C ALA A 223 6.87 -13.45 11.03
N GLN A 224 7.39 -14.66 10.85
CA GLN A 224 8.83 -14.92 10.84
C GLN A 224 9.55 -14.17 9.71
N ASN A 225 8.98 -14.14 8.51
CA ASN A 225 9.53 -13.37 7.39
C ASN A 225 9.44 -11.87 7.64
N TYR A 226 8.32 -11.35 8.14
CA TYR A 226 8.18 -9.94 8.49
C TYR A 226 9.18 -9.49 9.56
N LYS A 227 9.48 -10.33 10.55
CA LYS A 227 10.56 -10.08 11.53
C LYS A 227 11.94 -10.00 10.85
N MET A 228 12.22 -10.87 9.87
CA MET A 228 13.45 -10.79 9.09
C MET A 228 13.52 -9.49 8.27
N ALA A 229 12.43 -9.09 7.59
CA ALA A 229 12.40 -7.81 6.88
C ALA A 229 12.63 -6.63 7.82
N LYS A 230 11.96 -6.61 9.00
CA LYS A 230 12.16 -5.60 10.03
C LYS A 230 13.63 -5.48 10.41
N LEU A 231 14.29 -6.60 10.73
CA LEU A 231 15.71 -6.64 11.07
C LEU A 231 16.59 -6.02 9.98
N VAL A 232 16.36 -6.36 8.71
CA VAL A 232 17.17 -5.87 7.59
C VAL A 232 16.94 -4.39 7.30
N PHE A 233 15.71 -3.90 7.42
CA PHE A 233 15.41 -2.47 7.27
C PHE A 233 16.05 -1.66 8.40
N GLU A 234 15.88 -2.09 9.65
CA GLU A 234 16.38 -1.36 10.81
C GLU A 234 17.91 -1.36 10.90
N SER A 235 18.58 -2.42 10.43
CA SER A 235 20.05 -2.48 10.39
C SER A 235 20.67 -1.44 9.45
N THR A 236 19.88 -0.87 8.52
CA THR A 236 20.31 0.22 7.63
C THR A 236 19.53 1.52 7.84
N ASN A 237 18.98 1.71 9.04
CA ASN A 237 18.22 2.91 9.43
C ASN A 237 17.01 3.21 8.53
N ARG A 238 16.40 2.15 7.99
CA ARG A 238 15.14 2.20 7.24
C ARG A 238 14.03 1.64 8.11
N LYS A 239 12.79 2.01 7.81
CA LYS A 239 11.65 1.71 8.67
C LYS A 239 10.49 1.10 7.89
N ILE A 240 9.80 0.17 8.55
CA ILE A 240 8.53 -0.38 8.10
C ILE A 240 7.49 -0.04 9.17
N TYR A 241 6.38 0.52 8.76
CA TYR A 241 5.27 0.95 9.61
C TYR A 241 4.00 0.20 9.23
N ASN A 242 3.17 -0.11 10.22
CA ASN A 242 1.82 -0.57 9.98
C ASN A 242 0.86 0.64 10.00
N ALA A 243 0.36 1.04 8.84
CA ALA A 243 -0.67 2.06 8.69
C ALA A 243 -2.06 1.46 8.43
N THR A 244 -2.22 0.14 8.61
CA THR A 244 -3.51 -0.53 8.43
C THR A 244 -4.51 -0.03 9.48
N ILE A 245 -5.69 0.42 9.03
CA ILE A 245 -6.82 0.70 9.92
C ILE A 245 -7.32 -0.62 10.52
N GLY A 246 -7.08 -0.83 11.82
CA GLY A 246 -7.41 -2.08 12.52
C GLY A 246 -6.44 -3.24 12.23
N GLY A 247 -6.95 -4.47 12.19
CA GLY A 247 -6.16 -5.68 11.97
C GLY A 247 -5.25 -6.08 13.13
N SER A 248 -4.60 -7.25 12.99
CA SER A 248 -3.80 -7.90 14.05
C SER A 248 -2.29 -7.91 13.77
N LEU A 249 -1.81 -7.15 12.78
CA LEU A 249 -0.39 -7.04 12.49
C LEU A 249 0.33 -6.14 13.50
N GLU A 250 1.00 -6.74 14.49
CA GLU A 250 1.70 -6.01 15.56
C GLU A 250 3.24 -6.09 15.49
N ILE A 251 3.80 -6.58 14.37
CA ILE A 251 5.26 -6.73 14.21
C ILE A 251 5.94 -5.37 13.95
N PHE A 252 5.23 -4.45 13.30
CA PHE A 252 5.75 -3.14 12.91
C PHE A 252 5.07 -2.05 13.76
N PRO A 253 5.77 -0.95 14.07
CA PRO A 253 5.16 0.19 14.76
C PRO A 253 3.93 0.67 14.00
N ARG A 254 2.82 0.82 14.73
CA ARG A 254 1.56 1.28 14.17
C ARG A 254 1.52 2.80 14.09
N VAL A 255 1.02 3.33 12.97
CA VAL A 255 0.83 4.77 12.73
C VAL A 255 -0.58 5.00 12.20
N ASP A 256 -1.14 6.17 12.47
CA ASP A 256 -2.44 6.55 11.93
C ASP A 256 -2.30 6.92 10.44
N TYR A 257 -3.10 6.28 9.59
CA TYR A 257 -3.04 6.46 8.14
C TYR A 257 -3.32 7.91 7.70
N ASN A 258 -4.37 8.53 8.25
CA ASN A 258 -4.79 9.87 7.84
C ASN A 258 -3.76 10.93 8.25
N ASN A 259 -3.14 10.74 9.42
CA ASN A 259 -2.10 11.62 9.93
C ASN A 259 -0.84 11.68 9.04
N LEU A 260 -0.61 10.68 8.17
CA LEU A 260 0.52 10.67 7.24
C LEU A 260 0.43 11.72 6.12
N PHE A 261 -0.76 12.32 5.94
CA PHE A 261 -1.07 13.26 4.86
C PHE A 261 -1.49 14.65 5.36
N LEU A 262 -1.51 14.86 6.68
CA LEU A 262 -1.85 16.17 7.26
C LEU A 262 -0.77 17.24 7.01
N SER A 263 0.46 16.83 6.69
CA SER A 263 1.54 17.74 6.28
C SER A 263 1.54 18.02 4.77
N SER A 264 1.00 17.14 3.93
CA SER A 264 0.89 17.36 2.48
C SER A 264 -0.26 18.30 2.09
N GLN A 265 -1.16 18.64 3.02
CA GLN A 265 -2.11 19.74 2.86
C GLN A 265 -1.53 21.11 3.27
N LYS A 266 -0.21 21.21 3.55
CA LYS A 266 0.44 22.44 4.07
C LYS A 266 1.53 23.04 3.17
N GLN A 267 1.67 22.63 1.92
CA GLN A 267 2.60 23.29 0.99
C GLN A 267 1.98 23.50 -0.39
N ASP A 268 1.30 24.63 -0.51
CA ASP A 268 1.38 25.53 -1.68
C ASP A 268 1.44 26.96 -1.12
N PHE A 269 2.58 27.33 -0.54
CA PHE A 269 3.01 28.73 -0.37
C PHE A 269 4.54 28.72 -0.25
N GLU A 270 5.23 28.75 -1.40
CA GLU A 270 6.57 29.32 -1.45
C GLU A 270 6.41 30.84 -1.50
N PHE A 271 6.82 31.53 -0.42
CA PHE A 271 7.11 32.95 -0.49
C PHE A 271 8.46 33.13 -1.16
N THR A 272 8.46 33.55 -2.41
CA THR A 272 9.56 34.35 -2.97
C THR A 272 9.21 35.82 -2.76
N ASP A 273 10.11 36.58 -2.14
CA ASP A 273 9.89 37.95 -1.64
C ASP A 273 9.52 39.02 -2.70
N ASP A 274 9.27 38.66 -3.97
CA ASP A 274 9.22 39.65 -5.06
C ASP A 274 7.95 39.69 -5.92
N GLU A 275 6.92 38.87 -5.70
CA GLU A 275 5.70 38.96 -6.55
C GLU A 275 4.41 39.04 -5.73
N LEU A 276 4.34 40.10 -4.93
CA LEU A 276 3.08 40.79 -4.64
C LEU A 276 2.52 41.30 -5.98
N PHE A 277 1.20 41.23 -6.18
CA PHE A 277 0.42 41.70 -7.35
C PHE A 277 0.09 40.66 -8.43
N SER A 278 -0.90 39.81 -8.15
CA SER A 278 -2.14 39.79 -8.96
C SER A 278 -3.16 38.79 -8.40
N VAL A 279 -4.04 39.25 -7.52
CA VAL A 279 -5.34 38.58 -7.31
C VAL A 279 -6.41 39.58 -7.72
N LEU A 280 -7.04 39.29 -8.85
CA LEU A 280 -8.17 40.01 -9.42
C LEU A 280 -9.42 39.84 -8.53
N ASP A 281 -9.56 40.75 -7.58
CA ASP A 281 -10.72 41.56 -7.14
C ASP A 281 -12.19 41.09 -7.23
N ASN A 282 -12.54 39.81 -7.45
CA ASN A 282 -13.96 39.47 -7.65
C ASN A 282 -14.66 38.57 -6.61
N ASP A 283 -14.06 38.21 -5.46
CA ASP A 283 -14.86 37.53 -4.42
C ASP A 283 -14.30 37.53 -2.99
N ILE A 284 -13.57 38.59 -2.59
CA ILE A 284 -12.98 38.70 -1.24
C ILE A 284 -14.07 38.64 -0.14
N ASP A 285 -15.24 39.23 -0.38
CA ASP A 285 -16.35 39.23 0.57
C ASP A 285 -16.98 37.84 0.78
N SER A 286 -17.07 37.04 -0.28
CA SER A 286 -17.53 35.65 -0.22
C SER A 286 -16.59 34.77 0.60
N LEU A 287 -15.28 35.04 0.51
CA LEU A 287 -14.25 34.36 1.31
C LEU A 287 -14.33 34.74 2.78
N HIS A 288 -14.47 36.03 3.11
CA HIS A 288 -14.66 36.48 4.49
C HIS A 288 -15.94 35.89 5.10
N TYR A 289 -17.04 35.89 4.35
CA TYR A 289 -18.31 35.33 4.78
C TYR A 289 -18.22 33.81 5.04
N LYS A 290 -17.60 33.06 4.12
CA LYS A 290 -17.40 31.61 4.27
C LYS A 290 -16.54 31.29 5.50
N HIS A 291 -15.46 32.04 5.70
CA HIS A 291 -14.58 31.85 6.85
C HIS A 291 -15.31 32.05 8.19
N ILE A 292 -16.10 33.11 8.32
CA ILE A 292 -16.86 33.38 9.54
C ILE A 292 -17.91 32.28 9.79
N LYS A 293 -18.60 31.84 8.72
CA LYS A 293 -19.59 30.76 8.82
C LYS A 293 -18.96 29.45 9.32
N ASP A 294 -17.75 29.15 8.89
CA ASP A 294 -17.02 27.95 9.32
C ASP A 294 -16.54 28.05 10.77
N LEU A 295 -16.14 29.23 11.25
CA LEU A 295 -15.83 29.45 12.67
C LEU A 295 -17.06 29.25 13.56
N ILE A 296 -18.23 29.78 13.16
CA ILE A 296 -19.48 29.58 13.90
C ILE A 296 -19.87 28.10 13.95
N LYS A 297 -19.76 27.38 12.82
CA LYS A 297 -20.04 25.93 12.77
C LYS A 297 -19.15 25.10 13.69
N LYS A 298 -17.91 25.55 13.92
CA LYS A 298 -16.95 24.88 14.80
C LYS A 298 -17.12 25.26 16.27
N GLY A 299 -18.02 26.19 16.60
CA GLY A 299 -18.24 26.68 17.95
C GLY A 299 -17.27 27.79 18.39
N ASP A 300 -16.42 28.29 17.49
CA ASP A 300 -15.37 29.28 17.78
C ASP A 300 -15.92 30.72 17.80
N LEU A 301 -16.96 30.97 18.60
CA LEU A 301 -17.75 32.22 18.58
C LEU A 301 -16.93 33.48 18.95
N GLU A 302 -15.98 33.39 19.88
CA GLU A 302 -15.11 34.53 20.24
C GLU A 302 -14.16 34.94 19.11
N ILE A 303 -13.64 33.95 18.37
CA ILE A 303 -12.74 34.17 17.24
C ILE A 303 -13.52 34.77 16.08
N ALA A 304 -14.71 34.25 15.80
CA ALA A 304 -15.63 34.80 14.81
C ALA A 304 -15.95 36.28 15.10
N ASN A 305 -16.25 36.63 16.36
CA ASN A 305 -16.52 38.01 16.78
C ASN A 305 -15.30 38.95 16.63
N LYS A 306 -14.10 38.50 17.02
CA LYS A 306 -12.87 39.27 16.82
C LYS A 306 -12.60 39.53 15.33
N TYR A 307 -12.83 38.54 14.49
CA TYR A 307 -12.65 38.66 13.05
C TYR A 307 -13.65 39.61 12.40
N LEU A 308 -14.93 39.58 12.81
CA LEU A 308 -15.93 40.56 12.36
C LEU A 308 -15.56 41.99 12.73
N LYS A 309 -15.11 42.25 13.97
CA LYS A 309 -14.64 43.58 14.38
C LYS A 309 -13.45 44.07 13.56
N TYR A 310 -12.56 43.16 13.16
CA TYR A 310 -11.45 43.48 12.28
C TYR A 310 -11.94 43.91 10.88
N LEU A 311 -12.92 43.19 10.31
CA LEU A 311 -13.51 43.54 9.00
C LEU A 311 -14.29 44.86 9.04
N ASP A 312 -15.02 45.12 10.12
CA ASP A 312 -15.74 46.38 10.35
C ASP A 312 -14.77 47.56 10.43
N GLY A 313 -13.66 47.40 11.16
CA GLY A 313 -12.57 48.38 11.22
C GLY A 313 -11.87 48.67 9.88
N LYS A 314 -12.11 47.83 8.86
CA LYS A 314 -11.62 48.02 7.48
C LYS A 314 -12.67 48.64 6.54
N ASN A 315 -13.84 49.05 7.03
CA ASN A 315 -14.99 49.55 6.25
C ASN A 315 -15.55 48.55 5.21
N ILE A 316 -15.18 47.27 5.28
CA ILE A 316 -15.69 46.21 4.37
C ILE A 316 -17.19 45.94 4.60
N PHE A 317 -17.70 46.35 5.76
CA PHE A 317 -19.07 46.13 6.21
C PHE A 317 -20.14 46.92 5.45
N LYS A 318 -19.81 48.11 4.93
CA LYS A 318 -20.81 49.16 4.68
C LYS A 318 -21.86 48.85 3.61
N GLU A 319 -21.70 47.78 2.83
CA GLU A 319 -22.63 47.41 1.76
C GLU A 319 -23.06 45.93 1.77
N ASN A 320 -22.65 45.13 2.77
CA ASN A 320 -22.87 43.67 2.77
C ASN A 320 -23.89 43.20 3.83
N MET A 321 -25.16 43.11 3.42
CA MET A 321 -26.29 42.62 4.24
C MET A 321 -26.07 41.24 4.88
N GLN A 322 -25.16 40.40 4.36
CA GLN A 322 -24.91 39.07 4.91
C GLN A 322 -24.06 39.13 6.19
N LEU A 323 -23.11 40.07 6.26
CA LEU A 323 -22.23 40.24 7.42
C LEU A 323 -22.98 40.88 8.61
N GLU A 324 -23.91 41.79 8.35
CA GLU A 324 -24.80 42.36 9.38
C GLU A 324 -25.66 41.27 10.06
N ARG A 325 -26.24 40.36 9.27
CA ARG A 325 -27.04 39.24 9.80
C ARG A 325 -26.22 38.29 10.66
N ILE A 326 -24.97 38.04 10.29
CA ILE A 326 -24.05 37.22 11.08
C ILE A 326 -23.64 37.94 12.38
N GLN A 327 -23.39 39.25 12.33
CA GLN A 327 -23.09 40.03 13.53
C GLN A 327 -24.23 39.96 14.54
N GLN A 328 -25.49 40.07 14.08
CA GLN A 328 -26.68 39.87 14.92
C GLN A 328 -26.76 38.44 15.48
N LEU A 329 -26.49 37.42 14.65
CA LEU A 329 -26.48 36.02 15.08
C LEU A 329 -25.42 35.75 16.17
N ILE A 330 -24.21 36.27 16.01
CA ILE A 330 -23.13 36.09 17.00
C ILE A 330 -23.44 36.82 18.31
N GLN A 331 -24.09 38.00 18.26
CA GLN A 331 -24.56 38.67 19.48
C GLN A 331 -25.65 37.90 20.23
N ILE A 332 -26.39 37.01 19.55
CA ILE A 332 -27.39 36.14 20.16
C ILE A 332 -26.75 34.85 20.71
N LEU A 333 -25.69 34.35 20.05
CA LEU A 333 -25.03 33.09 20.39
C LEU A 333 -23.92 33.22 21.46
N LEU A 334 -23.34 34.42 21.63
CA LEU A 334 -22.48 34.80 22.75
C LEU A 334 -23.33 35.29 23.93
#